data_AF-X0TPN1-F1
#
_entry.id   AF-X0TPN1-F1
#
_cell.length_a   1.000
_cell.length_b   1.000
_cell.length_c   1.000
_cell.angle_alpha   90.00
_cell.angle_beta   90.00
_cell.angle_gamma   90.00
#
_symmetry.space_group_name_H-M   'P 1'
#
loop_
_entity.id
_entity.type
_entity.pdbx_description
1 polymer ?
#
loop_
_entity_poly.entity_id
_entity_poly.type
_entity_poly.pdbx_seq_one_letter_code
_entity_poly.pdbx_strand_id
1 'polypeptide(L)' 'MQYTKYLSALIQGQGTPKLSNQSFGSIMNIIYLEGAIASLEKVKLKNKNPGTKHKYDIWI' A
#
# COMPACT_ATOMS: atom_id res chain seq x y z
N MET A 1 3.72 1.72 3.64
CA MET A 1 4.45 0.58 3.07
C MET A 1 5.79 0.39 3.79
N GLN A 2 5.73 0.22 5.11
CA GLN A 2 6.86 -0.08 6.00
C GLN A 2 7.15 -1.59 6.01
N TYR A 3 6.12 -2.44 6.03
CA TYR A 3 6.30 -3.90 6.09
C TYR A 3 6.80 -4.46 4.76
N THR A 4 6.36 -3.91 3.64
CA THR A 4 6.91 -4.23 2.31
C THR A 4 8.40 -3.88 2.21
N LYS A 5 8.81 -2.71 2.75
CA LYS A 5 10.23 -2.30 2.77
C LYS A 5 11.06 -3.21 3.67
N TYR A 6 10.52 -3.58 4.82
CA TYR A 6 11.16 -4.51 5.74
C TYR A 6 11.39 -5.89 5.10
N LEU A 7 10.38 -6.45 4.42
CA LEU A 7 10.53 -7.72 3.71
C LEU A 7 11.59 -7.63 2.61
N SER A 8 11.59 -6.54 1.83
CA SER A 8 12.60 -6.32 0.77
C SER A 8 14.02 -6.26 1.35
N ALA A 9 14.23 -5.51 2.43
CA ALA A 9 15.52 -5.43 3.11
C ALA A 9 15.97 -6.78 3.69
N LEU A 10 15.03 -7.55 4.21
CA LEU A 10 15.30 -8.88 4.76
C LEU A 10 15.72 -9.87 3.66
N ILE A 11 15.06 -9.82 2.49
CA ILE A 11 15.43 -10.62 1.31
C ILE A 11 16.81 -10.21 0.78
N GLN A 12 17.10 -8.90 0.73
CA GLN A 12 18.39 -8.40 0.26
C GLN A 12 19.55 -8.76 1.22
N GLY A 13 19.31 -8.73 2.53
CA GLY A 13 20.34 -8.97 3.54
C GLY A 13 20.58 -10.44 3.85
N GLN A 14 19.55 -11.29 3.79
CA GLN A 14 19.64 -12.70 4.22
C GLN A 14 19.24 -13.72 3.12
N GLY A 15 18.89 -13.26 1.92
CA GLY A 15 18.36 -14.12 0.86
C GLY A 15 16.92 -14.55 1.10
N THR A 16 16.47 -15.64 0.48
CA THR A 16 15.09 -16.12 0.63
C THR A 16 14.87 -16.65 2.05
N PRO A 17 14.01 -16.01 2.87
CA PRO A 17 13.80 -16.45 4.24
C PRO A 17 13.15 -17.84 4.26
N LYS A 18 13.76 -18.78 4.99
CA LYS A 18 13.18 -20.11 5.27
C LYS A 18 12.01 -19.96 6.24
N LEU A 19 10.87 -19.53 5.72
CA LEU A 19 9.62 -19.42 6.47
C LEU A 19 8.78 -20.67 6.25
N SER A 20 8.05 -21.08 7.29
CA SER A 20 6.95 -22.02 7.09
C SER A 20 5.89 -21.39 6.18
N ASN A 21 5.13 -22.20 5.44
CA ASN A 21 4.04 -21.70 4.58
C ASN A 21 3.05 -20.81 5.36
N GLN A 22 2.84 -21.11 6.64
CA GLN A 22 1.93 -20.38 7.51
C GLN A 22 2.48 -19.01 7.91
N SER A 23 3.78 -18.94 8.22
CA SER A 23 4.49 -17.69 8.52
C SER A 23 4.60 -16.79 7.28
N PHE A 24 4.88 -17.38 6.11
CA PHE A 24 4.91 -16.66 4.84
C PHE A 24 3.53 -16.09 4.48
N GLY A 25 2.47 -16.90 4.62
CA GLY A 25 1.09 -16.44 4.40
C GLY A 25 0.71 -15.28 5.32
N SER A 26 1.13 -15.33 6.58
CA SER A 26 0.89 -14.24 7.54
C SER A 26 1.57 -12.93 7.12
N ILE A 27 2.84 -12.99 6.70
CA ILE A 27 3.58 -11.81 6.22
C ILE A 27 2.91 -11.24 4.96
N MET A 28 2.49 -12.10 4.04
CA MET A 28 1.85 -11.65 2.81
C MET A 28 0.48 -11.02 3.05
N ASN A 29 -0.29 -11.56 4.01
CA ASN A 29 -1.55 -10.94 4.46
C ASN A 29 -1.32 -9.56 5.07
N ILE A 30 -0.26 -9.39 5.87
CA ILE A 30 0.11 -8.08 6.45
C ILE A 30 0.43 -7.07 5.33
N ILE A 31 1.20 -7.47 4.33
CA ILE A 31 1.54 -6.63 3.18
C ILE A 31 0.29 -6.25 2.38
N TYR A 32 -0.61 -7.21 2.16
CA TYR A 32 -1.87 -6.97 1.46
C TYR A 32 -2.75 -5.94 2.20
N LEU A 33 -2.92 -6.12 3.51
CA LEU A 33 -3.69 -5.20 4.36
C LEU A 33 -3.06 -3.79 4.38
N GLU A 34 -1.72 -3.71 4.43
CA GLU A 34 -1.02 -2.42 4.36
C GLU A 34 -1.30 -1.69 3.04
N GLY A 35 -1.32 -2.41 1.92
CA GLY A 35 -1.68 -1.86 0.61
C GLY A 35 -3.13 -1.36 0.56
N ALA A 36 -4.06 -2.12 1.16
CA ALA A 36 -5.47 -1.75 1.25
C ALA A 36 -5.70 -0.51 2.12
N ILE A 37 -4.99 -0.37 3.24
CA ILE A 37 -5.05 0.82 4.09
C ILE A 37 -4.50 2.04 3.33
N ALA A 38 -3.35 1.90 2.67
CA ALA A 38 -2.75 2.98 1.90
C ALA A 38 -3.64 3.44 0.72
N SER A 39 -4.39 2.52 0.10
CA SER A 39 -5.34 2.88 -0.96
C SER A 39 -6.56 3.60 -0.38
N LEU A 40 -7.10 3.16 0.76
CA LEU A 40 -8.17 3.85 1.47
C LEU A 40 -7.76 5.26 1.91
N GLU A 41 -6.54 5.44 2.41
CA GLU A 41 -6.00 6.76 2.74
C GLU A 41 -5.91 7.66 1.50
N LYS A 42 -5.44 7.15 0.36
CA LYS A 42 -5.42 7.89 -0.91
C LYS A 42 -6.83 8.29 -1.36
N VAL A 43 -7.80 7.39 -1.26
CA VAL A 43 -9.21 7.67 -1.59
C VAL A 43 -9.77 8.73 -0.64
N LYS A 44 -9.49 8.63 0.66
CA LYS A 44 -9.89 9.62 1.67
C LYS A 44 -9.29 11.00 1.40
N LEU A 45 -8.00 11.07 1.03
CA LEU A 45 -7.33 12.32 0.64
C LEU A 45 -7.95 12.91 -0.63
N LYS A 46 -8.26 12.07 -1.62
CA LYS A 46 -8.92 12.48 -2.87
C LYS A 46 -10.35 12.99 -2.62
N ASN A 47 -11.08 12.39 -1.70
CA ASN A 47 -12.43 12.83 -1.31
C ASN A 47 -12.43 14.05 -0.37
N LYS A 48 -11.36 14.28 0.41
CA LYS A 48 -11.23 15.48 1.26
C LYS A 48 -10.98 16.77 0.46
N ASN A 49 -10.51 16.68 -0.77
CA ASN A 49 -10.39 17.81 -1.71
C ASN A 49 -11.44 17.71 -2.85
N PRO A 50 -12.74 17.98 -2.59
CA PRO A 50 -13.74 18.02 -3.65
C PRO A 50 -13.61 19.25 -4.57
N GLY A 51 -12.76 20.23 -4.23
CA GLY A 51 -12.87 21.61 -4.73
C GLY A 51 -12.12 22.01 -6.01
N THR A 52 -11.43 21.13 -6.72
CA THR A 52 -10.66 21.56 -7.92
C THR A 52 -10.88 20.75 -9.18
N LYS A 53 -11.67 19.66 -9.14
CA LYS A 53 -11.74 18.76 -10.28
C LYS A 53 -12.59 19.28 -11.46
N HIS A 54 -13.46 20.27 -11.23
CA HIS A 54 -14.36 20.82 -12.26
C HIS A 54 -14.47 22.35 -12.20
N LYS A 55 -13.39 23.08 -11.84
CA LYS A 55 -13.47 24.56 -11.81
C LYS A 55 -13.46 25.19 -13.21
N TYR A 56 -13.05 24.45 -14.25
CA TYR A 56 -12.87 24.98 -15.60
C TYR A 56 -13.58 24.18 -16.72
N ASP A 57 -14.56 23.32 -16.40
CA ASP A 57 -15.43 22.69 -17.42
C ASP A 57 -16.61 23.61 -17.79
N ILE A 58 -16.33 24.88 -18.08
CA ILE A 58 -17.23 25.77 -18.80
C ILE A 58 -16.45 26.28 -20.01
N TRP A 59 -16.52 25.52 -21.09
CA TRP A 59 -16.25 26.05 -22.42
C TRP A 59 -17.62 26.19 -23.11
N ILE A 60 -17.91 27.44 -23.46
CA ILE A 60 -19.02 27.90 -24.30
C ILE A 60 -18.93 27.24 -25.68
#